data_AF-A0A954UUQ6-F1
#
_entry.id   AF-A0A954UUQ6-F1
#
_cell.length_a   1.000
_cell.length_b   1.000
_cell.length_c   1.000
_cell.angle_alpha   90.00
_cell.angle_beta   90.00
_cell.angle_gamma   90.00
#
_symmetry.space_group_name_H-M   'P 1'
#
loop_
_entity.id
_entity.type
_entity.pdbx_description
1 polymer ?
#
loop_
_entity_poly.entity_id
_entity_poly.type
_entity_poly.pdbx_seq_one_letter_code
_entity_poly.pdbx_strand_id
1 'polypeptide(L)'
;MPMRWEPGRNPYEFNHFNKLGIGPNISRKQIPAKAQQLEQRLKAGNPIELCGELLEEFAIKEASSALLSPELMAEELLLVHPQPKPSKKDSSEFQTLSEMAAPPTPKMPALAHPAAILWFVRPPSPDAARPPRLEDLKLTRAGDDEDLLSDIVFDV
;
A
#
# COMPACT_ATOMS: atom_id res chain seq x y z
N MET A 1 -3.59 1.87 -16.95
CA MET A 1 -3.58 0.63 -16.15
C MET A 1 -3.97 0.99 -14.72
N PRO A 2 -5.21 0.73 -14.28
CA PRO A 2 -5.58 0.96 -12.89
C PRO A 2 -4.91 -0.12 -12.01
N MET A 3 -4.14 0.31 -11.02
CA MET A 3 -3.61 -0.57 -9.98
C MET A 3 -4.54 -0.48 -8.77
N ARG A 4 -5.04 -1.61 -8.27
CA ARG A 4 -5.73 -1.67 -6.98
C ARG A 4 -4.88 -2.45 -6.00
N TRP A 5 -4.32 -1.75 -5.03
CA TRP A 5 -3.53 -2.39 -3.99
C TRP A 5 -4.46 -2.90 -2.88
N GLU A 6 -4.57 -4.22 -2.77
CA GLU A 6 -5.28 -4.92 -1.69
C GLU A 6 -4.30 -5.88 -0.99
N PRO A 7 -4.28 -5.96 0.37
CA PRO A 7 -3.37 -6.85 1.08
C PRO A 7 -3.56 -8.31 0.65
N GLY A 8 -2.48 -8.92 0.15
CA GLY A 8 -2.52 -10.31 -0.34
C GLY A 8 -3.13 -10.48 -1.74
N ARG A 9 -3.49 -9.42 -2.47
CA ARG A 9 -3.90 -9.54 -3.87
C ARG A 9 -2.85 -8.93 -4.79
N ASN A 10 -2.70 -9.54 -5.96
CA ASN A 10 -1.82 -9.01 -6.98
C ASN A 10 -2.40 -7.66 -7.47
N PRO A 11 -1.71 -6.52 -7.33
CA PRO A 11 -2.23 -5.22 -7.74
C PRO A 11 -2.46 -5.10 -9.25
N TYR A 12 -1.93 -6.03 -10.05
CA TYR A 12 -2.16 -6.13 -11.48
C TYR A 12 -3.44 -6.94 -11.76
N GLU A 13 -4.58 -6.23 -11.82
CA GLU A 13 -5.91 -6.81 -12.05
C GLU A 13 -6.01 -7.62 -13.37
N PHE A 14 -5.17 -7.30 -14.37
CA PHE A 14 -5.27 -7.82 -15.73
C PHE A 14 -4.16 -8.80 -16.16
N ASN A 15 -3.41 -9.38 -15.22
CA ASN A 15 -2.40 -10.38 -15.55
C ASN A 15 -3.04 -11.64 -16.19
N HIS A 16 -2.35 -12.25 -17.16
CA HIS A 16 -2.77 -13.51 -17.80
C HIS A 16 -3.03 -14.67 -16.80
N PHE A 17 -2.31 -14.72 -15.67
CA PHE A 17 -2.58 -15.65 -14.57
C PHE A 17 -3.98 -15.43 -13.96
N ASN A 18 -4.38 -14.18 -13.75
CA ASN A 18 -5.70 -13.84 -13.23
C ASN A 18 -6.80 -14.15 -14.25
N LYS A 19 -6.59 -13.82 -15.54
CA LYS A 19 -7.53 -14.15 -16.63
C LYS A 19 -7.87 -15.66 -16.67
N LEU A 20 -6.92 -16.53 -16.35
CA LEU A 20 -7.13 -17.98 -16.30
C LEU A 20 -7.51 -18.52 -14.91
N GLY A 21 -7.53 -17.67 -13.87
CA GLY A 21 -7.79 -18.09 -12.48
C GLY A 21 -6.76 -19.09 -11.94
N ILE A 22 -5.50 -18.96 -12.36
CA ILE A 22 -4.41 -19.86 -11.98
C ILE A 22 -3.29 -19.10 -11.27
N GLY A 23 -2.61 -19.77 -10.34
CA GLY A 23 -1.48 -19.19 -9.61
C GLY A 23 -0.15 -19.27 -10.38
N PRO A 24 0.88 -18.53 -9.94
CA PRO A 24 2.20 -18.49 -10.60
C PRO A 24 2.96 -19.83 -10.56
N ASN A 25 2.60 -20.73 -9.63
CA ASN A 25 3.24 -22.04 -9.46
C ASN A 25 2.64 -23.15 -10.34
N ILE A 26 1.75 -22.82 -11.28
CA ILE A 26 1.07 -23.82 -12.10
C ILE A 26 2.01 -24.50 -13.10
N SER A 27 1.79 -25.79 -13.33
CA SER A 27 2.53 -26.53 -14.35
C SER A 27 2.09 -26.09 -15.75
N ARG A 28 3.04 -25.90 -16.67
CA ARG A 28 2.74 -25.55 -18.08
C ARG A 28 1.77 -26.52 -18.76
N LYS A 29 1.77 -27.80 -18.35
CA LYS A 29 0.84 -28.82 -18.89
C LYS A 29 -0.63 -28.56 -18.51
N GLN A 30 -0.88 -27.84 -17.42
CA GLN A 30 -2.22 -27.59 -16.89
C GLN A 30 -2.86 -26.32 -17.47
N ILE A 31 -2.06 -25.42 -18.07
CA ILE A 31 -2.53 -24.16 -18.65
C ILE A 31 -3.57 -24.40 -19.76
N PRO A 32 -3.32 -25.27 -20.77
CA PRO A 32 -4.28 -25.48 -21.86
C PRO A 32 -5.60 -26.11 -21.37
N ALA A 33 -5.51 -27.03 -20.40
CA ALA A 33 -6.67 -27.68 -19.81
C ALA A 33 -7.56 -26.67 -19.07
N LYS A 34 -6.94 -25.69 -18.38
CA LYS A 34 -7.66 -24.61 -17.71
C LYS A 34 -8.31 -23.64 -18.68
N ALA A 35 -7.62 -23.26 -19.75
CA ALA A 35 -8.19 -22.45 -20.81
C ALA A 35 -9.43 -23.13 -21.43
N GLN A 36 -9.32 -24.41 -21.81
CA GLN A 36 -10.45 -25.18 -22.35
C GLN A 36 -11.63 -25.26 -21.36
N GLN A 37 -11.37 -25.43 -20.07
CA GLN A 37 -12.42 -25.46 -19.05
C GLN A 37 -13.20 -24.13 -19.01
N LEU A 38 -12.51 -23.00 -19.11
CA LEU A 38 -13.13 -21.67 -19.11
C LEU A 38 -13.90 -21.41 -20.41
N GLU A 39 -13.35 -21.79 -21.56
CA GLU A 39 -14.06 -21.69 -22.85
C GLU A 39 -15.34 -22.52 -22.86
N GLN A 40 -15.32 -23.74 -22.31
CA GLN A 40 -16.51 -24.58 -22.20
C GLN A 40 -17.58 -23.95 -21.30
N ARG A 41 -17.18 -23.27 -20.21
CA ARG A 41 -18.11 -22.55 -19.33
C ARG A 41 -18.76 -21.37 -20.03
N LEU A 42 -18.01 -20.60 -20.82
CA LEU A 42 -18.56 -19.51 -21.63
C LEU A 42 -19.54 -20.05 -22.68
N LYS A 43 -19.19 -21.14 -23.37
CA LYS A 43 -20.08 -21.80 -24.34
C LYS A 43 -21.36 -22.36 -23.72
N ALA A 44 -21.30 -22.76 -22.45
CA ALA A 44 -22.45 -23.20 -21.66
C ALA A 44 -23.33 -22.03 -21.16
N GLY A 45 -23.02 -20.78 -21.53
CA GLY A 45 -23.80 -19.60 -21.16
C GLY A 45 -23.54 -19.10 -19.73
N ASN A 46 -22.45 -19.52 -19.08
CA ASN A 46 -22.07 -19.01 -17.77
C ASN A 46 -21.08 -17.85 -17.95
N PRO A 47 -21.50 -16.58 -17.79
CA PRO A 47 -20.58 -15.46 -17.83
C PRO A 47 -19.55 -15.56 -16.70
N ILE A 48 -18.31 -15.23 -17.03
CA ILE A 48 -17.20 -15.19 -16.07
C ILE A 48 -16.81 -13.73 -15.92
N GLU A 49 -16.99 -13.18 -14.73
CA GLU A 49 -16.60 -11.81 -14.42
C GLU A 49 -15.25 -11.79 -13.72
N LEU A 50 -14.38 -10.90 -14.17
CA LEU A 50 -13.08 -10.65 -13.58
C LEU A 50 -12.95 -9.15 -13.31
N CYS A 51 -12.82 -8.77 -12.04
CA CYS A 51 -12.75 -7.37 -11.61
C CYS A 51 -13.88 -6.44 -12.12
N GLY A 52 -15.06 -7.01 -12.40
CA GLY A 52 -16.22 -6.25 -12.90
C GLY A 52 -16.32 -6.16 -14.42
N GLU A 53 -15.41 -6.81 -15.16
CA GLU A 53 -15.48 -6.97 -16.62
C GLU A 53 -15.83 -8.41 -17.00
N LEU A 54 -16.66 -8.57 -18.04
CA LEU A 54 -16.99 -9.88 -18.59
C LEU A 54 -15.80 -10.41 -19.40
N LEU A 55 -15.33 -11.60 -19.02
CA LEU A 55 -14.22 -12.24 -19.69
C LEU A 55 -14.68 -12.87 -21.02
N GLU A 56 -14.09 -12.42 -22.12
CA GLU A 56 -14.37 -12.94 -23.46
C GLU A 56 -13.52 -14.18 -23.80
N GLU A 57 -13.99 -14.99 -24.76
CA GLU A 57 -13.25 -16.18 -25.25
C GLU A 57 -11.88 -15.79 -25.82
N PHE A 58 -11.78 -14.64 -26.47
CA PHE A 58 -10.51 -14.14 -27.03
C PHE A 58 -9.47 -13.89 -25.93
N ALA A 59 -9.86 -13.27 -24.82
CA ALA A 59 -8.97 -12.97 -23.70
C ALA A 59 -8.42 -14.25 -23.03
N ILE A 60 -9.21 -15.33 -23.01
CA ILE A 60 -8.77 -16.63 -22.50
C ILE A 60 -7.72 -17.26 -23.42
N LYS A 61 -7.93 -17.20 -24.74
CA LYS A 61 -6.97 -17.74 -25.72
C LYS A 61 -5.67 -16.96 -25.72
N GLU A 62 -5.76 -15.64 -25.69
CA GLU A 62 -4.61 -14.74 -25.55
C GLU A 62 -3.80 -15.12 -24.29
N ALA A 63 -4.47 -15.21 -23.13
CA ALA A 63 -3.82 -15.58 -21.87
C ALA A 63 -3.16 -16.96 -21.90
N SER A 64 -3.84 -17.96 -22.47
CA SER A 64 -3.24 -19.28 -22.63
C SER A 64 -2.02 -19.24 -23.54
N SER A 65 -2.06 -18.49 -24.63
CA SER A 65 -0.95 -18.39 -25.58
C SER A 65 0.26 -17.67 -24.97
N ALA A 66 0.01 -16.57 -24.24
CA ALA A 66 1.04 -15.78 -23.57
C ALA A 66 1.78 -16.62 -22.51
N LEU A 67 1.05 -17.35 -21.66
CA LEU A 67 1.67 -18.16 -20.60
C LEU A 67 2.36 -19.44 -21.09
N LEU A 68 2.10 -19.87 -22.33
CA LEU A 68 2.84 -20.97 -22.96
C LEU A 68 4.18 -20.50 -23.54
N SER A 69 4.31 -19.21 -23.88
CA SER A 69 5.59 -18.62 -24.27
C SER A 69 6.49 -18.46 -23.04
N PRO A 70 7.73 -18.98 -23.06
CA PRO A 70 8.62 -18.89 -21.90
C PRO A 70 9.02 -17.46 -21.56
N GLU A 71 9.14 -16.59 -22.56
CA GLU A 71 9.53 -15.17 -22.38
C GLU A 71 8.39 -14.37 -21.74
N LEU A 72 7.20 -14.42 -22.33
CA LEU A 72 6.02 -13.74 -21.79
C LEU A 72 5.62 -14.28 -20.42
N MET A 73 5.75 -15.59 -20.20
CA MET A 73 5.52 -16.17 -18.88
C MET A 73 6.48 -15.59 -17.83
N ALA A 74 7.74 -15.36 -18.19
CA ALA A 74 8.71 -14.75 -17.27
C ALA A 74 8.35 -13.29 -16.97
N GLU A 75 7.96 -12.52 -17.98
CA GLU A 75 7.47 -11.15 -17.80
C GLU A 75 6.25 -11.08 -16.88
N GLU A 76 5.27 -11.95 -17.11
CA GLU A 76 4.07 -12.04 -16.27
C GLU A 76 4.39 -12.47 -14.83
N LEU A 77 5.39 -13.33 -14.63
CA LEU A 77 5.83 -13.73 -13.30
C LEU A 77 6.48 -12.58 -12.52
N LEU A 78 7.15 -11.65 -13.19
CA LEU A 78 7.67 -10.43 -12.55
C LEU A 78 6.54 -9.52 -12.05
N LEU A 79 5.37 -9.59 -12.71
CA LEU A 79 4.15 -8.87 -12.33
C LEU A 79 3.32 -9.62 -11.29
N VAL A 80 3.71 -10.82 -10.85
CA VAL A 80 3.04 -11.52 -9.75
C VAL A 80 3.92 -11.46 -8.52
N HIS A 81 3.50 -10.72 -7.51
CA HIS A 81 4.12 -10.84 -6.19
C HIS A 81 3.80 -12.22 -5.62
N PRO A 82 4.82 -13.10 -5.39
CA PRO A 82 4.56 -14.37 -4.77
C PRO A 82 4.01 -14.11 -3.36
N GLN A 83 2.83 -14.65 -3.05
CA GLN A 83 2.43 -14.72 -1.66
C GLN A 83 3.45 -15.58 -0.92
N PRO A 84 4.06 -15.09 0.17
CA PRO A 84 4.94 -15.91 0.97
C PRO A 84 4.15 -17.15 1.41
N LYS A 85 4.64 -18.34 1.07
CA LYS A 85 4.09 -19.57 1.65
C LYS A 85 4.24 -19.43 3.17
N PRO A 86 3.23 -19.74 3.99
CA PRO A 86 3.39 -19.74 5.43
C PRO A 86 4.38 -20.85 5.81
N SER A 87 5.66 -20.50 5.80
CA SER A 87 6.74 -21.34 6.27
C SER A 87 6.73 -21.21 7.79
N LYS A 88 6.55 -22.33 8.50
CA LYS A 88 6.61 -22.37 9.97
C LYS A 88 7.99 -21.92 10.53
N LYS A 89 9.00 -21.75 9.67
CA LYS A 89 10.33 -21.24 10.03
C LYS A 89 10.42 -19.71 9.97
N ASP A 90 9.48 -19.05 9.32
CA ASP A 90 9.59 -17.61 9.07
C ASP A 90 9.33 -16.79 10.33
N SER A 91 8.68 -17.32 11.38
CA SER A 91 8.35 -16.50 12.55
C SER A 91 9.58 -16.03 13.32
N SER A 92 10.61 -16.86 13.46
CA SER A 92 11.83 -16.47 14.19
C SER A 92 12.71 -15.53 13.38
N GLU A 93 12.79 -15.74 12.05
CA GLU A 93 13.56 -14.87 11.15
C GLU A 93 12.86 -13.52 10.93
N PHE A 94 11.52 -13.50 10.87
CA PHE A 94 10.76 -12.24 10.87
C PHE A 94 10.87 -11.51 12.20
N GLN A 95 10.91 -12.22 13.33
CA GLN A 95 11.10 -11.58 14.63
C GLN A 95 12.48 -10.93 14.73
N THR A 96 13.55 -11.62 14.31
CA THR A 96 14.89 -11.01 14.29
C THR A 96 14.99 -9.86 13.31
N LEU A 97 14.39 -9.95 12.11
CA LEU A 97 14.35 -8.82 11.17
C LEU A 97 13.50 -7.65 11.68
N SER A 98 12.38 -7.92 12.35
CA SER A 98 11.54 -6.92 13.02
C SER A 98 12.30 -6.23 14.14
N GLU A 99 13.07 -6.97 14.93
CA GLU A 99 13.91 -6.42 16.00
C GLU A 99 15.09 -5.61 15.45
N MET A 100 15.67 -6.00 14.32
CA MET A 100 16.76 -5.28 13.66
C MET A 100 16.30 -4.06 12.86
N ALA A 101 15.09 -4.10 12.29
CA ALA A 101 14.47 -3.00 11.58
C ALA A 101 13.72 -2.04 12.51
N ALA A 102 13.57 -2.39 13.80
CA ALA A 102 13.07 -1.47 14.80
C ALA A 102 13.97 -0.24 14.80
N PRO A 103 13.43 0.96 14.49
CA PRO A 103 14.22 2.17 14.55
C PRO A 103 14.81 2.25 15.96
N PRO A 104 16.09 2.64 16.12
CA PRO A 104 16.70 2.73 17.44
C PRO A 104 15.78 3.61 18.29
N THR A 105 15.16 3.01 19.30
CA THR A 105 14.38 3.78 20.27
C THR A 105 15.35 4.83 20.79
N PRO A 106 15.09 6.14 20.55
CA PRO A 106 15.95 7.15 21.11
C PRO A 106 15.82 7.00 22.62
N LYS A 107 16.82 6.40 23.26
CA LYS A 107 17.04 6.60 24.69
C LYS A 107 17.34 8.08 24.81
N MET A 108 16.28 8.88 24.89
CA MET A 108 16.40 10.28 25.22
C MET A 108 17.11 10.29 26.57
N PRO A 109 18.36 10.78 26.65
CA PRO A 109 18.96 10.96 27.96
C PRO A 109 17.99 11.85 28.73
N ALA A 110 17.54 11.39 29.90
CA ALA A 110 16.74 12.22 30.78
C ALA A 110 17.55 13.50 31.02
N LEU A 111 17.07 14.62 30.49
CA LEU A 111 17.76 15.88 30.63
C LEU A 111 17.82 16.17 32.13
N ALA A 112 19.04 16.23 32.67
CA ALA A 112 19.26 16.43 34.11
C ALA A 112 18.62 17.72 34.63
N HIS A 113 18.30 18.66 33.73
CA HIS A 113 17.61 19.90 34.03
C HIS A 113 16.59 20.23 32.93
N PRO A 114 15.33 20.59 33.26
CA PRO A 114 14.29 20.87 32.27
C PRO A 114 14.64 22.01 31.30
N ALA A 115 15.47 22.97 31.73
CA ALA A 115 15.94 24.07 30.88
C ALA A 115 17.01 23.66 29.85
N ALA A 116 17.57 22.44 29.90
CA ALA A 116 18.58 22.00 28.95
C ALA A 116 18.02 21.77 27.53
N ILE A 117 16.70 21.69 27.38
CA ILE A 117 16.02 21.64 26.08
C ILE A 117 16.39 22.87 25.23
N LEU A 118 16.53 24.04 25.86
CA LEU A 118 16.79 25.31 25.17
C LEU A 118 18.15 25.37 24.47
N TRP A 119 19.09 24.48 24.80
CA TRP A 119 20.41 24.42 24.17
C TRP A 119 20.41 23.67 22.83
N PHE A 120 19.40 22.83 22.58
CA PHE A 120 19.27 22.03 21.36
C PHE A 120 18.21 22.57 20.39
N VAL A 121 17.40 23.54 20.82
CA VAL A 121 16.46 24.23 19.95
C VAL A 121 17.21 25.32 19.17
N ARG A 122 17.03 25.35 17.85
CA ARG A 122 17.62 26.38 16.99
C ARG A 122 17.16 27.76 17.50
N PRO A 123 18.07 28.75 17.65
CA PRO A 123 17.65 30.08 18.07
C PRO A 123 16.56 30.58 17.09
N PRO A 124 15.52 31.26 17.59
CA PRO A 124 14.45 31.77 16.75
C PRO A 124 15.06 32.65 15.64
N SER A 125 14.49 32.56 14.44
CA SER A 125 14.91 33.41 13.33
C SER A 125 14.73 34.89 13.74
N PRO A 126 15.51 35.82 13.18
CA PRO A 126 15.36 37.26 13.47
C PRO A 126 13.94 37.79 13.14
N ASP A 127 13.18 37.09 12.30
CA ASP A 127 11.77 37.40 12.03
C ASP A 127 10.84 36.90 13.14
N ALA A 128 11.18 35.80 13.84
CA ALA A 128 10.42 35.27 14.96
C ALA A 128 10.71 35.98 16.30
N ALA A 129 11.79 36.78 16.37
CA ALA A 129 12.15 37.58 17.54
C ALA A 129 11.55 39.00 17.53
N ARG A 130 10.79 39.36 16.48
CA ARG A 130 10.13 40.68 16.44
C ARG A 130 8.92 40.65 17.35
N PRO A 131 8.80 41.59 18.32
CA PRO A 131 7.55 41.75 19.02
C PRO A 131 6.44 42.01 17.99
N PRO A 132 5.23 41.47 18.19
CA PRO A 132 4.11 41.73 17.30
C PRO A 132 3.91 43.24 17.16
N ARG A 133 3.54 43.71 15.96
CA ARG A 133 3.24 45.13 15.80
C ARG A 133 1.97 45.42 16.60
N LEU A 134 1.88 46.63 17.15
CA LEU A 134 0.68 47.09 17.86
C LEU A 134 -0.59 46.98 17.00
N GLU A 135 -0.44 47.09 15.68
CA GLU A 135 -1.49 46.93 14.68
C GLU A 135 -2.03 45.48 14.58
N ASP A 136 -1.20 44.48 14.92
CA ASP A 136 -1.54 43.06 14.88
C ASP A 136 -2.23 42.59 16.18
N LEU A 137 -2.06 43.36 17.27
CA LEU A 137 -2.70 43.11 18.56
C LEU A 137 -4.12 43.67 18.54
N LYS A 138 -5.04 42.98 17.85
CA LYS A 138 -6.47 43.24 18.03
C LYS A 138 -6.88 42.75 19.41
N LEU A 139 -7.19 43.68 20.31
CA LEU A 139 -7.90 43.40 21.55
C LEU A 139 -9.37 43.16 21.20
N THR A 140 -9.72 41.91 20.90
CA THR A 140 -11.11 41.46 20.81
C THR A 140 -11.70 41.36 22.22
N ARG A 141 -13.01 41.59 22.36
CA ARG A 141 -13.68 41.36 23.64
C ARG A 141 -13.95 39.85 23.78
N ALA A 142 -13.96 39.37 25.02
CA ALA A 142 -14.33 37.98 25.31
C ALA A 142 -15.70 37.66 24.69
N GLY A 143 -15.73 36.64 23.82
CA GLY A 143 -16.94 36.20 23.12
C GLY A 143 -17.21 36.84 21.75
N ASP A 144 -16.25 37.58 21.17
CA ASP A 144 -16.28 37.95 19.74
C ASP A 144 -16.02 36.72 18.84
N ASP A 145 -16.53 36.72 17.61
CA ASP A 145 -16.37 35.59 16.67
C ASP A 145 -14.90 35.27 16.34
N GLU A 146 -13.99 36.26 16.38
CA GLU A 146 -12.53 36.06 16.20
C GLU A 146 -11.89 35.36 17.43
N ASP A 147 -12.48 35.48 18.63
CA ASP A 147 -12.04 34.82 19.87
C ASP A 147 -12.33 33.30 19.79
N LEU A 148 -13.53 32.94 19.33
CA LEU A 148 -13.96 31.54 19.13
C LEU A 148 -13.09 30.79 18.10
N LEU A 149 -12.52 31.49 17.11
CA LEU A 149 -11.59 30.90 16.14
C LEU A 149 -10.21 30.61 16.74
N SER A 150 -9.87 31.29 17.84
CA SER A 150 -8.58 31.18 18.53
C SER A 150 -8.63 30.14 19.66
N ASP A 151 -9.83 29.73 20.07
CA ASP A 151 -10.02 28.70 21.09
C ASP A 151 -9.62 27.32 20.57
N ILE A 152 -8.58 26.75 21.17
CA ILE A 152 -8.17 25.37 20.92
C ILE A 152 -9.16 24.45 21.63
N VAL A 153 -10.09 23.88 20.87
CA VAL A 153 -11.00 22.83 21.35
C VAL A 153 -10.23 21.52 21.46
N PHE A 154 -10.17 20.95 22.66
CA PHE A 154 -9.70 19.59 22.88
C PHE A 154 -10.90 18.64 22.88
N ASP A 155 -10.99 17.78 21.87
CA ASP A 155 -11.91 16.64 21.89
C ASP A 155 -11.47 15.66 22.99
N VAL A 156 -12.38 15.34 23.92
CA VAL A 156 -12.23 14.32 24.97
C VAL A 156 -13.02 13.08 24.62
#